data_AF-A0A397YBB7-F1
#
_entry.id   AF-A0A397YBB7-F1
#
_cell.length_a   1.000
_cell.length_b   1.000
_cell.length_c   1.000
_cell.angle_alpha   90.00
_cell.angle_beta   90.00
_cell.angle_gamma   90.00
#
_symmetry.space_group_name_H-M   'P 1'
#
loop_
_entity.id
_entity.type
_entity.pdbx_description
1 polymer ?
#
loop_
_entity_poly.entity_id
_entity_poly.type
_entity_poly.pdbx_seq_one_letter_code
_entity_poly.pdbx_strand_id
1 'polypeptide(L)'
;MYNALKKLGFTIVLLTGRDEDQRNVTETNLRDVGYSGWERLILRGPDDQGKSATNYKSEQRSKLIDQGFKIHGNTGDQWSDLLGFAVADRSFKVPNPMYYIP
;
A
#
# COMPACT_ATOMS: atom_id res chain seq x y z
N MET A 1 -15.27 3.51 0.75
CA MET A 1 -14.50 3.03 -0.42
C MET A 1 -14.03 1.58 -0.26
N TYR A 2 -13.17 1.25 0.73
CA TYR A 2 -12.63 -0.11 0.93
C TYR A 2 -13.68 -1.23 0.87
N ASN A 3 -14.73 -1.14 1.69
CA ASN A 3 -15.79 -2.16 1.72
C ASN A 3 -16.57 -2.26 0.39
N ALA A 4 -16.67 -1.16 -0.37
CA ALA A 4 -17.31 -1.19 -1.69
C ALA A 4 -16.43 -1.93 -2.71
N LEU A 5 -15.12 -1.69 -2.72
CA LEU A 5 -14.18 -2.42 -3.59
C LEU A 5 -14.17 -3.91 -3.28
N LYS A 6 -14.17 -4.29 -2.00
CA LYS A 6 -14.32 -5.70 -1.60
C LYS A 6 -15.62 -6.32 -2.10
N LYS A 7 -16.75 -5.63 -1.96
CA LYS A 7 -18.06 -6.11 -2.46
C LYS A 7 -18.09 -6.28 -3.99
N LEU A 8 -17.28 -5.50 -4.71
CA LEU A 8 -17.11 -5.61 -6.16
C LEU A 8 -16.12 -6.71 -6.58
N GLY A 9 -15.55 -7.45 -5.62
CA GLY A 9 -14.64 -8.57 -5.90
C GLY A 9 -13.19 -8.17 -6.12
N PHE A 10 -12.80 -6.94 -5.81
CA PHE A 10 -11.38 -6.55 -5.87
C PHE A 10 -10.58 -7.18 -4.74
N THR A 11 -9.44 -7.78 -5.10
CA THR A 11 -8.40 -8.14 -4.15
C THR A 11 -7.74 -6.88 -3.59
N ILE A 12 -7.69 -6.75 -2.27
CA ILE A 12 -7.11 -5.57 -1.61
C ILE A 12 -5.76 -5.92 -1.00
N VAL A 13 -4.73 -5.17 -1.39
CA VAL A 13 -3.40 -5.21 -0.76
C VAL A 13 -3.15 -3.87 -0.06
N LEU A 14 -2.65 -3.95 1.18
CA LEU A 14 -2.20 -2.80 1.95
C LEU A 14 -0.68 -2.73 1.90
N LEU A 15 -0.15 -1.62 1.38
CA LEU A 15 1.30 -1.37 1.25
C LEU A 15 1.66 -0.10 2.01
N THR A 16 2.43 -0.24 3.09
CA THR A 16 2.71 0.85 4.03
C THR A 16 4.21 1.08 4.21
N GLY A 17 4.59 2.30 4.61
CA GLY A 17 5.97 2.61 4.98
C GLY A 17 6.33 2.28 6.42
N ARG A 18 5.41 1.71 7.21
CA ARG A 18 5.67 1.20 8.56
C ARG A 18 6.63 0.02 8.51
N ASP A 19 7.39 -0.19 9.58
CA ASP A 19 8.29 -1.32 9.72
C ASP A 19 7.56 -2.57 10.23
N GLU A 20 8.11 -3.76 9.93
CA GLU A 20 7.51 -5.07 10.29
C GLU A 20 7.31 -5.26 11.80
N ASP A 21 8.11 -4.64 12.67
CA ASP A 21 7.92 -4.67 14.12
C ASP A 21 6.59 -4.02 14.56
N GLN A 22 6.02 -3.14 13.72
CA GLN A 22 4.72 -2.51 13.91
C GLN A 22 3.54 -3.31 13.33
N ARG A 23 3.76 -4.52 12.81
CA ARG A 23 2.71 -5.33 12.17
C ARG A 23 1.51 -5.55 13.08
N ASN A 24 1.74 -6.08 14.28
CA ASN A 24 0.66 -6.45 15.20
C ASN A 24 -0.22 -5.25 15.56
N VAL A 25 0.40 -4.13 15.93
CA VAL A 25 -0.34 -2.89 16.27
C VAL A 25 -1.06 -2.30 15.05
N THR A 26 -0.49 -2.45 13.85
CA THR A 26 -1.14 -2.00 12.61
C THR A 26 -2.39 -2.81 12.32
N GLU A 27 -2.31 -4.14 12.42
CA GLU A 27 -3.45 -4.99 12.17
C GLU A 27 -4.57 -4.84 13.21
N THR A 28 -4.22 -4.71 14.49
CA THR A 28 -5.21 -4.46 15.56
C THR A 28 -5.97 -3.17 15.28
N ASN A 29 -5.26 -2.06 15.04
CA ASN A 29 -5.91 -0.78 14.74
C ASN A 29 -6.80 -0.84 13.49
N LEU A 30 -6.37 -1.53 12.43
CA LEU A 30 -7.19 -1.71 11.23
C LEU A 30 -8.49 -2.45 11.54
N ARG A 31 -8.42 -3.55 12.31
CA ARG A 31 -9.59 -4.34 12.69
C ARG A 31 -10.53 -3.56 13.61
N ASP A 32 -10.00 -2.80 14.56
CA ASP A 32 -10.79 -2.01 15.51
C ASP A 32 -11.65 -0.94 14.80
N VAL A 33 -11.17 -0.38 13.69
CA VAL A 33 -11.95 0.56 12.87
C VAL A 33 -12.73 -0.11 11.73
N GLY A 34 -12.82 -1.44 11.73
CA GLY A 34 -13.66 -2.22 10.82
C GLY A 34 -13.03 -2.55 9.46
N TYR A 35 -11.72 -2.38 9.28
CA TYR A 35 -11.01 -2.87 8.11
C TYR A 35 -10.48 -4.28 8.35
N SER A 36 -10.80 -5.20 7.46
CA SER A 36 -10.37 -6.61 7.54
C SER A 36 -10.39 -7.28 6.17
N GLY A 37 -9.86 -8.50 6.09
CA GLY A 37 -9.89 -9.34 4.88
C GLY A 37 -9.18 -8.71 3.68
N TRP A 38 -8.05 -8.07 3.92
CA TRP A 38 -7.05 -7.79 2.89
C TRP A 38 -6.34 -9.09 2.53
N GLU A 39 -5.86 -9.18 1.28
CA GLU A 39 -5.06 -10.31 0.79
C GLU A 39 -3.65 -10.27 1.41
N ARG A 40 -3.04 -9.07 1.42
CA ARG A 40 -1.71 -8.86 1.99
C ARG A 40 -1.61 -7.53 2.71
N LEU A 41 -0.86 -7.54 3.81
CA LEU A 41 -0.35 -6.35 4.48
C LEU A 41 1.18 -6.39 4.39
N ILE A 42 1.74 -5.50 3.56
CA ILE A 42 3.16 -5.39 3.25
C ILE A 42 3.73 -4.20 4.02
N LEU A 43 4.66 -4.48 4.94
CA LEU A 43 5.43 -3.50 5.70
C LEU A 43 6.90 -3.54 5.24
N ARG A 44 7.72 -2.61 5.72
CA ARG A 44 9.15 -2.57 5.44
C ARG A 44 9.89 -3.62 6.26
N GLY A 45 10.64 -4.47 5.57
CA GLY A 45 11.55 -5.41 6.21
C GLY A 45 12.94 -4.81 6.44
N PRO A 46 13.85 -5.58 7.05
CA PRO A 46 15.25 -5.19 7.22
C PRO A 46 15.95 -4.82 5.90
N ASP A 47 15.65 -5.54 4.81
CA ASP A 47 16.24 -5.29 3.48
C ASP A 47 15.69 -4.04 2.78
N ASP A 48 14.64 -3.42 3.34
CA ASP A 48 14.05 -2.21 2.81
C ASP A 48 14.55 -0.94 3.49
N GLN A 49 15.40 -1.09 4.51
CA GLN A 49 15.98 0.02 5.25
C GLN A 49 16.88 0.87 4.36
N GLY A 50 16.74 2.19 4.46
CA GLY A 50 17.45 3.15 3.60
C GLY A 50 16.87 3.33 2.18
N LYS A 51 15.93 2.48 1.73
CA LYS A 51 15.25 2.70 0.44
C LYS A 51 14.27 3.87 0.53
N SER A 52 14.28 4.74 -0.48
CA SER A 52 13.24 5.77 -0.64
C SER A 52 11.85 5.13 -0.68
N ALA A 53 10.84 5.88 -0.23
CA ALA A 53 9.45 5.38 -0.24
C ALA A 53 8.99 5.01 -1.64
N THR A 54 9.34 5.82 -2.64
CA THR A 54 9.04 5.57 -4.05
C THR A 54 9.64 4.26 -4.56
N ASN A 55 10.93 4.00 -4.29
CA ASN A 55 11.60 2.78 -4.76
C ASN A 55 11.05 1.54 -4.05
N TYR A 56 10.98 1.58 -2.71
CA TYR A 56 10.40 0.49 -1.93
C TYR A 56 9.00 0.13 -2.42
N LYS A 57 8.10 1.11 -2.55
CA LYS A 57 6.72 0.83 -2.97
C LYS A 57 6.64 0.34 -4.42
N SER A 58 7.48 0.87 -5.30
CA SER A 58 7.55 0.40 -6.69
C SER A 58 8.01 -1.06 -6.78
N GLU A 59 9.03 -1.45 -6.01
CA GLU A 59 9.51 -2.83 -5.94
C GLU A 59 8.43 -3.78 -5.43
N GLN A 60 7.71 -3.41 -4.35
CA GLN A 60 6.63 -4.26 -3.83
C GLN A 60 5.47 -4.38 -4.81
N ARG A 61 5.12 -3.31 -5.55
CA ARG A 61 4.13 -3.39 -6.63
C ARG A 61 4.60 -4.28 -7.78
N SER A 62 5.88 -4.22 -8.15
CA SER A 62 6.44 -5.11 -9.18
C SER A 62 6.32 -6.57 -8.77
N LYS A 63 6.65 -6.91 -7.52
CA LYS A 63 6.50 -8.27 -6.99
C LYS A 63 5.05 -8.78 -7.07
N LEU A 64 4.05 -7.90 -6.90
CA LEU A 64 2.65 -8.28 -7.10
C LEU A 64 2.35 -8.56 -8.57
N ILE A 65 2.83 -7.72 -9.48
CA ILE A 65 2.67 -7.94 -10.94
C ILE A 65 3.32 -9.26 -11.36
N ASP A 66 4.54 -9.53 -10.88
CA ASP A 66 5.28 -10.76 -11.17
C ASP A 66 4.56 -12.02 -10.64
N GLN A 67 3.74 -11.86 -9.60
CA GLN A 67 2.87 -12.92 -9.07
C GLN A 67 1.54 -13.05 -9.83
N GLY A 68 1.36 -12.30 -10.92
CA GLY A 68 0.17 -12.37 -11.79
C GLY A 68 -0.95 -11.42 -11.42
N PHE A 69 -0.75 -10.51 -10.45
CA PHE A 69 -1.76 -9.50 -10.13
C PHE A 69 -1.78 -8.38 -11.18
N LYS A 70 -2.99 -7.89 -11.50
CA LYS A 70 -3.17 -6.62 -12.20
C LYS A 70 -3.60 -5.53 -11.23
N ILE A 71 -2.83 -4.45 -11.14
CA ILE A 71 -3.11 -3.33 -10.23
C ILE A 71 -4.01 -2.31 -10.94
N HIS A 72 -5.33 -2.43 -10.75
CA HIS A 72 -6.29 -1.49 -11.36
C HIS A 72 -6.34 -0.12 -10.68
N GLY A 73 -6.12 -0.08 -9.37
CA GLY A 73 -6.27 1.13 -8.56
C GLY A 73 -5.20 1.22 -7.49
N ASN A 74 -4.64 2.42 -7.30
CA ASN A 74 -3.74 2.73 -6.19
C ASN A 74 -4.18 4.03 -5.51
N THR A 75 -4.26 4.04 -4.18
CA THR A 75 -4.63 5.21 -3.40
C THR A 75 -3.56 5.49 -2.36
N GLY A 76 -3.11 6.74 -2.29
CA GLY A 76 -2.07 7.17 -1.37
C GLY A 76 -2.12 8.67 -1.14
N ASP A 77 -1.57 9.11 -0.01
CA ASP A 77 -1.53 10.51 0.39
C ASP A 77 -0.21 11.19 0.02
N GLN A 78 0.78 10.44 -0.47
CA GLN A 78 2.05 10.96 -0.95
C GLN A 78 2.26 10.63 -2.43
N TRP A 79 2.99 11.48 -3.15
CA TRP A 79 3.37 11.16 -4.54
C TRP A 79 4.28 9.93 -4.61
N SER A 80 5.09 9.69 -3.56
CA SER A 80 5.88 8.47 -3.40
C SER A 80 5.06 7.18 -3.40
N ASP A 81 3.76 7.26 -3.11
CA ASP A 81 2.86 6.10 -3.11
C ASP A 81 2.42 5.73 -4.53
N LEU A 82 2.37 6.71 -5.42
CA LEU A 82 1.67 6.65 -6.71
C LEU A 82 2.63 6.66 -7.91
N LEU A 83 3.83 7.21 -7.72
CA LEU A 83 4.86 7.36 -8.75
C LEU A 83 5.91 6.24 -8.68
N GLY A 84 6.88 6.31 -9.59
CA GLY A 84 7.91 5.29 -9.80
C GLY A 84 7.51 4.33 -10.91
N PHE A 85 7.81 3.04 -10.72
CA PHE A 85 7.45 1.98 -11.66
C PHE A 85 6.35 1.07 -11.08
N ALA A 86 5.86 0.12 -11.89
CA ALA A 86 4.75 -0.76 -11.52
C ALA A 86 3.52 0.02 -11.02
N VAL A 87 3.18 1.11 -11.72
CA VAL A 87 2.05 1.98 -11.37
C VAL A 87 0.73 1.30 -11.72
N ALA A 88 -0.33 1.65 -10.99
CA ALA A 88 -1.67 1.15 -11.27
C ALA A 88 -2.27 1.78 -12.54
N ASP A 89 -3.27 1.12 -13.14
CA ASP A 89 -4.05 1.68 -14.25
C ASP A 89 -4.62 3.06 -13.89
N ARG A 90 -5.04 3.25 -12.63
CA ARG A 90 -5.48 4.54 -12.10
C ARG A 90 -4.96 4.79 -10.68
N SER A 91 -4.42 5.97 -10.46
CA SER A 91 -3.95 6.43 -9.15
C SER A 91 -4.84 7.54 -8.59
N PHE A 92 -5.05 7.52 -7.27
CA PHE A 92 -5.89 8.47 -6.55
C PHE A 92 -5.09 9.11 -5.41
N LYS A 93 -4.81 10.41 -5.55
CA LYS A 93 -4.09 11.19 -4.54
C LYS A 93 -5.06 11.71 -3.48
N VAL A 94 -4.81 11.34 -2.22
CA VAL A 94 -5.55 11.87 -1.07
C VAL A 94 -4.79 13.09 -0.52
N PRO A 95 -5.47 14.16 -0.08
CA PRO A 95 -4.81 15.31 0.54
C PRO A 95 -4.16 14.94 1.89
N ASN A 96 -2.93 15.38 2.11
CA ASN A 96 -2.28 15.37 3.42
C ASN A 96 -1.42 16.63 3.54
N PRO A 97 -1.86 17.67 4.28
CA PRO A 97 -1.12 18.92 4.44
C PRO A 97 -0.04 18.85 5.55
N MET A 98 0.02 17.76 6.32
CA MET A 98 0.85 17.70 7.52
C MET A 98 2.34 17.46 7.22
N TYR A 99 2.65 16.68 6.19
CA TYR A 99 4.02 16.35 5.82
C TYR A 99 4.14 15.88 4.37
N TYR A 100 5.37 15.90 3.87
CA TYR A 100 5.73 15.46 2.52
C TYR A 100 6.85 14.42 2.59
N ILE A 101 6.69 13.32 1.84
CA ILE A 101 7.74 12.33 1.61
C ILE A 101 8.25 12.51 0.17
N PRO A 102 9.52 12.91 -0.02
CA PRO A 102 10.14 13.01 -1.33
C PRO A 102 10.19 11.69 -2.11
#